data_AF-A0A1I7KWE3-F1
#
_entry.id   AF-A0A1I7KWE3-F1
#
_cell.length_a   1.000
_cell.length_b   1.000
_cell.length_c   1.000
_cell.angle_alpha   90.00
_cell.angle_beta   90.00
_cell.angle_gamma   90.00
#
_symmetry.space_group_name_H-M   'P 1'
#
loop_
_entity.id
_entity.type
_entity.pdbx_description
1 polymer ?
#
loop_
_entity_poly.entity_id
_entity_poly.type
_entity_poly.pdbx_seq_one_letter_code
_entity_poly.pdbx_strand_id
1 'polypeptide(L)'
;MTKRKAEIPPITETEEARIQAQIANDPDAPEMTDEQAAQMRPFSEAMPDLYATWKRRPGRPKAEVTKIPVKLRLDPDVVEGYRATGAGWQTRMNDVLRQGLSPCPSPEAATKVEPTPARLVKVATYAIRSTIAGQPVNTVAEPRGGAIKARKRSKAGSA
;
A
#
# COMPACT_ATOMS: atom_id res chain seq x y z
N MET A 1 8.11 -13.05 1.25
CA MET A 1 7.92 -13.98 2.38
C MET A 1 6.52 -14.56 2.29
N THR A 2 6.38 -15.70 1.62
CA THR A 2 5.14 -16.49 1.65
C THR A 2 5.02 -17.07 3.07
N LYS A 3 3.92 -16.77 3.77
CA LYS A 3 3.63 -17.42 5.06
C LYS A 3 3.47 -18.91 4.77
N ARG A 4 4.42 -19.73 5.23
CA ARG A 4 4.26 -21.19 5.22
C ARG A 4 3.01 -21.51 6.02
N LYS A 5 2.10 -22.28 5.43
CA LYS A 5 0.93 -22.80 6.13
C LYS A 5 1.46 -23.67 7.27
N ALA A 6 1.19 -23.30 8.52
CA ALA A 6 1.60 -24.10 9.65
C ALA A 6 0.89 -25.46 9.54
N GLU A 7 1.69 -26.51 9.43
CA GLU A 7 1.20 -27.88 9.39
C GLU A 7 0.78 -28.22 10.82
N ILE A 8 -0.53 -28.32 11.05
CA ILE A 8 -1.07 -28.63 12.38
C ILE A 8 -0.78 -30.11 12.64
N PRO A 9 -0.04 -30.46 13.72
CA PRO A 9 0.25 -31.85 14.03
C PRO A 9 -1.04 -32.63 14.32
N PRO A 10 -1.12 -33.93 13.96
CA PRO A 10 -2.28 -34.75 14.28
C PRO A 10 -2.43 -34.88 15.80
N ILE A 11 -3.67 -34.84 16.27
CA ILE A 11 -3.99 -35.02 17.69
C ILE A 11 -3.67 -36.48 18.06
N THR A 12 -3.00 -36.68 19.20
CA THR A 12 -2.72 -38.03 19.72
C THR A 12 -3.96 -38.60 20.40
N GLU A 13 -4.15 -39.92 20.40
CA GLU A 13 -5.32 -40.58 21.03
C GLU A 13 -5.51 -40.16 22.51
N THR A 14 -4.42 -39.97 23.24
CA THR A 14 -4.46 -39.48 24.64
C THR A 14 -5.00 -38.05 24.73
N GLU A 15 -4.64 -37.19 23.77
CA GLU A 15 -5.12 -35.82 23.70
C GLU A 15 -6.58 -35.76 23.23
N GLU A 16 -6.98 -36.61 22.28
CA GLU A 16 -8.39 -36.75 21.89
C GLU A 16 -9.27 -37.19 23.08
N ALA A 17 -8.82 -38.19 23.86
CA ALA A 17 -9.54 -38.65 25.04
C ALA A 17 -9.68 -37.55 26.10
N ARG A 18 -8.63 -36.73 26.28
CA ARG A 18 -8.66 -35.57 27.18
C ARG A 18 -9.65 -34.50 26.71
N ILE A 19 -9.64 -34.17 25.42
CA ILE A 19 -10.55 -33.20 24.82
C ILE A 19 -12.00 -33.68 24.97
N GLN A 20 -12.27 -34.96 24.68
CA GLN A 20 -13.62 -35.53 24.82
C GLN A 20 -14.11 -35.50 26.27
N ALA A 21 -13.23 -35.81 27.23
CA ALA A 21 -13.57 -35.70 28.66
C ALA A 21 -13.86 -34.27 29.10
N GLN A 22 -13.20 -33.26 28.51
CA GLN A 22 -13.50 -31.86 28.78
C GLN A 22 -14.85 -31.43 28.19
N ILE A 23 -15.16 -31.84 26.95
CA ILE A 23 -16.44 -31.58 26.29
C ILE A 23 -17.59 -32.19 27.11
N ALA A 24 -17.46 -33.46 27.50
CA ALA A 24 -18.51 -34.17 28.23
C ALA A 24 -18.77 -33.63 29.65
N ASN A 25 -17.79 -32.96 30.26
CA ASN A 25 -17.92 -32.35 31.58
C ASN A 25 -18.31 -30.86 31.54
N ASP A 26 -18.50 -30.27 30.35
CA ASP A 26 -18.85 -28.85 30.21
C ASP A 26 -20.33 -28.63 30.59
N PRO A 27 -20.63 -27.91 31.70
CA PRO A 27 -22.01 -27.65 32.12
C PRO A 27 -22.75 -26.66 31.19
N ASP A 28 -22.03 -25.84 30.43
CA ASP A 28 -22.62 -24.83 29.53
C ASP A 28 -22.93 -25.38 28.13
N ALA A 29 -22.40 -26.57 27.82
CA ALA A 29 -22.56 -27.24 26.53
C ALA A 29 -23.02 -28.71 26.71
N PRO A 30 -24.21 -28.95 27.30
CA PRO A 30 -24.73 -30.31 27.43
C PRO A 30 -24.93 -30.95 26.05
N GLU A 31 -24.70 -32.25 25.98
CA GLU A 31 -24.95 -33.03 24.76
C GLU A 31 -26.42 -32.89 24.33
N MET A 32 -26.64 -32.57 23.06
CA MET A 32 -27.97 -32.34 22.51
C MET A 32 -28.76 -33.64 22.43
N THR A 33 -29.99 -33.65 22.92
CA THR A 33 -30.87 -34.84 22.81
C THR A 33 -31.55 -34.91 21.44
N ASP A 34 -31.94 -36.12 21.02
CA ASP A 34 -32.66 -36.32 19.75
C ASP A 34 -34.00 -35.55 19.71
N GLU A 35 -34.65 -35.39 20.86
CA GLU A 35 -35.87 -34.60 20.99
C GLU A 35 -35.62 -33.10 20.78
N GLN A 36 -34.51 -32.58 21.30
CA GLN A 36 -34.10 -31.19 21.07
C GLN A 36 -33.72 -30.98 19.60
N ALA A 37 -33.07 -31.97 18.98
CA ALA A 37 -32.71 -31.94 17.56
C ALA A 37 -33.95 -31.84 16.68
N ALA A 38 -35.00 -32.62 16.98
CA ALA A 38 -36.26 -32.63 16.25
C ALA A 38 -37.04 -31.30 16.36
N GLN A 39 -36.79 -30.51 17.40
CA GLN A 39 -37.45 -29.21 17.62
C GLN A 39 -36.70 -28.04 16.96
N MET A 40 -35.49 -28.27 16.43
CA MET A 40 -34.73 -27.20 15.76
C MET A 40 -35.46 -26.70 14.52
N ARG A 41 -35.54 -25.37 14.39
CA ARG A 41 -36.12 -24.69 13.24
C ARG A 41 -35.05 -23.85 12.54
N PRO A 42 -35.14 -23.65 11.22
CA PRO A 42 -34.21 -22.79 10.53
C PRO A 42 -34.27 -21.37 11.10
N PHE A 43 -33.13 -20.67 11.10
CA PHE A 43 -32.99 -19.32 11.66
C PHE A 43 -34.02 -18.31 11.09
N SER A 44 -34.43 -18.50 9.84
CA SER A 44 -35.49 -17.69 9.20
C SER A 44 -36.86 -17.83 9.84
N GLU A 45 -37.16 -18.99 10.44
CA GLU A 45 -38.43 -19.28 11.10
C GLU A 45 -38.35 -19.06 12.61
N ALA A 46 -37.22 -19.38 13.23
CA ALA A 46 -37.00 -19.18 14.66
C ALA A 46 -36.93 -17.69 15.03
N MET A 47 -36.37 -16.84 14.15
CA MET A 47 -36.24 -15.41 14.41
C MET A 47 -36.44 -14.56 13.14
N PRO A 48 -37.69 -14.39 12.68
CA PRO A 48 -38.01 -13.76 11.41
C PRO A 48 -37.55 -12.29 11.33
N ASP A 49 -37.68 -11.53 12.42
CA ASP A 49 -37.33 -10.10 12.45
C ASP A 49 -35.81 -9.86 12.32
N LEU A 50 -35.00 -10.68 13.00
CA LEU A 50 -33.54 -10.61 12.89
C LEU A 50 -33.08 -11.10 11.51
N TYR A 51 -33.69 -12.17 10.99
CA TYR A 51 -33.39 -12.68 9.66
C TYR A 51 -33.69 -11.64 8.57
N ALA A 52 -34.82 -10.94 8.66
CA ALA A 52 -35.17 -9.86 7.72
C ALA A 52 -34.13 -8.73 7.74
N THR A 53 -33.62 -8.37 8.92
CA THR A 53 -32.57 -7.36 9.08
C THR A 53 -31.22 -7.83 8.53
N TRP A 54 -30.85 -9.08 8.79
CA TRP A 54 -29.60 -9.68 8.32
C TRP A 54 -29.57 -9.83 6.78
N LYS A 55 -30.65 -10.35 6.19
CA LYS A 55 -30.81 -10.51 4.74
C LYS A 55 -30.79 -9.17 3.98
N ARG A 56 -31.23 -8.10 4.64
CA ARG A 56 -31.27 -6.73 4.11
C ARG A 56 -29.95 -5.97 4.13
N ARG A 57 -28.82 -6.59 4.51
CA ARG A 57 -27.50 -5.98 4.38
C ARG A 57 -26.90 -6.37 3.01
N PRO A 58 -27.22 -5.65 1.91
CA PRO A 58 -26.46 -5.85 0.68
C PRO A 58 -24.99 -5.54 1.00
N GLY A 59 -24.10 -6.43 0.58
CA GLY A 59 -22.68 -6.09 0.53
C GLY A 59 -22.45 -4.84 -0.32
N ARG A 60 -21.21 -4.32 -0.32
CA ARG A 60 -20.83 -3.24 -1.24
C ARG A 60 -21.35 -3.59 -2.65
N PRO A 61 -22.19 -2.75 -3.28
CA PRO A 61 -22.72 -3.04 -4.60
C PRO A 61 -21.54 -3.31 -5.53
N LYS A 62 -21.63 -4.39 -6.30
CA LYS A 62 -20.59 -4.79 -7.24
C LYS A 62 -20.43 -3.63 -8.23
N ALA A 63 -19.25 -3.00 -8.24
CA ALA A 63 -18.98 -1.95 -9.21
C ALA A 63 -19.05 -2.54 -10.62
N GLU A 64 -19.83 -1.92 -11.51
CA GLU A 64 -19.99 -2.36 -12.91
C GLU A 64 -18.65 -2.38 -13.65
N VAL A 65 -17.75 -1.43 -13.33
CA VAL A 65 -16.39 -1.37 -13.87
C VAL A 65 -15.40 -1.37 -12.71
N THR A 66 -14.67 -2.47 -12.57
CA THR A 66 -13.61 -2.61 -11.57
C THR A 66 -12.26 -2.19 -12.17
N LYS A 67 -11.48 -1.40 -11.42
CA LYS A 67 -10.10 -1.08 -11.81
C LYS A 67 -9.26 -2.35 -11.85
N ILE A 68 -8.54 -2.57 -12.95
CA ILE A 68 -7.65 -3.72 -13.09
C ILE A 68 -6.34 -3.42 -12.34
N PRO A 69 -5.94 -4.24 -11.35
CA PRO A 69 -4.65 -4.06 -10.69
C PRO A 69 -3.53 -4.48 -11.65
N VAL A 70 -2.71 -3.52 -12.08
CA VAL A 70 -1.55 -3.78 -12.95
C VAL A 70 -0.26 -3.63 -12.16
N LYS A 71 0.68 -4.58 -12.32
CA LYS A 71 2.04 -4.47 -11.80
C LYS A 71 2.91 -3.75 -12.83
N LEU A 72 3.12 -2.45 -12.65
CA LEU A 72 3.97 -1.62 -13.49
C LEU A 72 5.20 -1.14 -12.71
N ARG A 73 6.37 -1.10 -13.36
CA ARG A 73 7.56 -0.44 -12.83
C ARG A 73 7.57 1.01 -13.33
N LEU A 74 7.64 1.95 -12.41
CA LEU A 74 7.73 3.38 -12.66
C LEU A 74 9.03 3.89 -12.06
N ASP A 75 9.56 4.98 -12.62
CA ASP A 75 10.72 5.65 -12.05
C ASP A 75 10.42 6.15 -10.62
N PRO A 76 11.40 6.08 -9.70
CA PRO A 76 11.20 6.47 -8.31
C PRO A 76 10.79 7.94 -8.19
N ASP A 77 11.40 8.83 -8.95
CA ASP A 77 11.14 10.28 -8.93
C ASP A 77 9.68 10.60 -9.28
N VAL A 78 9.09 9.86 -10.23
CA VAL A 78 7.68 10.02 -10.61
C VAL A 78 6.78 9.60 -9.46
N VAL A 79 7.04 8.45 -8.85
CA VAL A 79 6.23 7.94 -7.74
C VAL A 79 6.34 8.87 -6.51
N GLU A 80 7.54 9.37 -6.21
CA GLU A 80 7.77 10.31 -5.11
C GLU A 80 7.08 11.65 -5.35
N GLY A 81 7.18 12.19 -6.57
CA GLY A 81 6.48 13.42 -6.96
C GLY A 81 4.97 13.31 -6.77
N TYR A 82 4.37 12.21 -7.23
CA TYR A 82 2.94 11.98 -6.99
C TYR A 82 2.63 11.73 -5.52
N ARG A 83 3.42 10.98 -4.76
CA ARG A 83 3.19 10.78 -3.32
C ARG A 83 3.21 12.09 -2.53
N ALA A 84 4.07 13.03 -2.90
CA ALA A 84 4.14 14.35 -2.27
C ALA A 84 2.85 15.16 -2.45
N THR A 85 2.05 14.88 -3.48
CA THR A 85 0.72 15.50 -3.69
C THR A 85 -0.36 15.01 -2.71
N GLY A 86 -0.02 14.10 -1.79
CA GLY A 86 -0.90 13.68 -0.69
C GLY A 86 -1.95 12.64 -1.07
N ALA A 87 -3.02 12.56 -0.28
CA ALA A 87 -4.09 11.58 -0.47
C ALA A 87 -4.68 11.63 -1.90
N GLY A 88 -4.95 10.47 -2.49
CA GLY A 88 -5.49 10.37 -3.84
C GLY A 88 -4.47 10.47 -4.98
N TRP A 89 -3.16 10.46 -4.70
CA TRP A 89 -2.12 10.56 -5.72
C TRP A 89 -2.20 9.49 -6.83
N GLN A 90 -2.65 8.28 -6.50
CA GLN A 90 -2.87 7.22 -7.50
C GLN A 90 -4.01 7.54 -8.46
N THR A 91 -5.06 8.22 -8.00
CA THR A 91 -6.16 8.67 -8.87
C THR A 91 -5.65 9.73 -9.83
N ARG A 92 -4.90 10.73 -9.34
CA ARG A 92 -4.30 11.77 -10.20
C ARG A 92 -3.38 11.16 -11.25
N MET A 93 -2.54 10.20 -10.86
CA MET A 93 -1.66 9.48 -11.79
C MET A 93 -2.46 8.75 -12.87
N ASN A 94 -3.54 8.06 -12.49
CA ASN A 94 -4.42 7.40 -13.45
C ASN A 94 -5.11 8.40 -14.41
N ASP A 95 -5.47 9.59 -13.95
CA ASP A 95 -6.10 10.61 -14.79
C ASP A 95 -5.12 11.16 -15.84
N VAL A 96 -3.84 11.32 -15.48
CA VAL A 96 -2.78 11.69 -16.44
C VAL A 96 -2.54 10.59 -17.46
N LEU A 97 -2.52 9.32 -17.03
CA LEU A 97 -2.43 8.19 -17.97
C LEU A 97 -3.61 8.18 -18.96
N ARG A 98 -4.82 8.52 -18.50
CA ARG A 98 -5.99 8.65 -19.38
C ARG A 98 -5.86 9.79 -20.39
N GLN A 99 -5.32 10.93 -19.97
CA GLN A 99 -5.08 12.06 -20.87
C GLN A 99 -4.10 11.69 -21.98
N GLY A 100 -3.05 10.94 -21.65
CA GLY A 100 -2.06 10.44 -22.61
C GLY A 100 -2.57 9.40 -23.62
N LEU A 101 -3.75 8.81 -23.38
CA LEU A 101 -4.43 7.93 -24.33
C LEU A 101 -5.25 8.69 -25.38
N SER A 102 -5.44 10.00 -25.21
CA SER A 102 -6.03 10.81 -26.28
C SER A 102 -5.14 10.68 -27.52
N PRO A 103 -5.70 10.38 -28.70
CA PRO A 103 -4.89 10.19 -29.90
C PRO A 103 -4.14 11.48 -30.21
N CYS A 104 -2.84 11.49 -29.93
CA CYS A 104 -1.95 12.48 -30.49
C CYS A 104 -1.80 12.16 -31.98
N PRO A 105 -1.97 13.12 -32.90
CA PRO A 105 -1.61 12.90 -34.29
C PRO A 105 -0.12 12.51 -34.36
N SER A 106 0.15 11.42 -35.05
CA SER A 106 1.50 10.83 -35.22
C SER A 106 2.56 11.90 -35.54
N PRO A 107 3.78 11.81 -34.99
CA PRO A 107 4.86 12.75 -35.26
C PRO A 107 5.46 12.69 -36.68
N GLU A 108 4.83 11.99 -37.64
CA GLU A 108 5.30 11.96 -39.04
C GLU A 108 5.24 13.36 -39.74
N ALA A 109 4.53 14.34 -39.16
CA ALA A 109 4.52 15.72 -39.64
C ALA A 109 5.64 16.62 -39.06
N ALA A 110 6.47 16.14 -38.13
CA ALA A 110 7.53 16.93 -37.50
C ALA A 110 8.92 16.31 -37.68
N THR A 111 9.55 16.68 -38.80
CA THR A 111 11.00 16.83 -38.98
C THR A 111 11.90 15.60 -38.84
N LYS A 112 12.39 15.13 -39.98
CA LYS A 112 13.71 14.48 -40.14
C LYS A 112 14.78 15.29 -39.40
N VAL A 113 15.41 14.72 -38.38
CA VAL A 113 16.71 15.18 -37.86
C VAL A 113 17.58 13.94 -37.63
N GLU A 114 18.60 13.80 -38.46
CA GLU A 114 19.64 12.76 -38.35
C GLU A 114 20.41 12.89 -37.02
N PRO A 115 20.82 11.79 -36.38
CA PRO A 115 21.61 11.87 -35.15
C PRO A 115 23.07 12.18 -35.50
N THR A 116 23.58 13.34 -35.06
CA THR A 116 25.02 13.67 -35.08
C THR A 116 25.53 13.80 -33.65
N PRO A 117 26.72 13.26 -33.31
CA PRO A 117 26.98 12.69 -32.00
C PRO A 117 27.50 13.67 -30.96
N ALA A 118 27.24 13.29 -29.70
CA ALA A 118 27.89 13.68 -28.44
C ALA A 118 28.86 14.88 -28.47
N ARG A 119 28.46 16.00 -27.84
CA ARG A 119 29.41 16.91 -27.21
C ARG A 119 28.82 17.69 -26.02
N LEU A 120 29.43 17.41 -24.86
CA LEU A 120 29.61 18.19 -23.63
C LEU A 120 28.89 19.56 -23.42
N VAL A 121 28.23 19.63 -22.24
CA VAL A 121 28.34 20.67 -21.19
C VAL A 121 27.69 22.05 -21.43
N LYS A 122 26.66 22.38 -20.63
CA LYS A 122 26.77 23.27 -19.45
C LYS A 122 25.44 23.40 -18.69
N VAL A 123 25.56 23.45 -17.37
CA VAL A 123 24.55 23.83 -16.39
C VAL A 123 23.97 25.21 -16.73
N ALA A 124 22.65 25.34 -16.75
CA ALA A 124 21.95 26.62 -16.65
C ALA A 124 20.65 26.41 -15.87
N THR A 125 20.69 26.82 -14.61
CA THR A 125 19.56 26.96 -13.69
C THR A 125 18.46 27.81 -14.33
N TYR A 126 17.25 27.26 -14.49
CA TYR A 126 16.11 28.03 -14.96
C TYR A 126 15.48 28.79 -13.79
N ALA A 127 15.61 30.11 -13.83
CA ALA A 127 15.02 31.05 -12.89
C ALA A 127 13.49 31.08 -13.07
N ILE A 128 12.77 30.77 -11.99
CA ILE A 128 11.35 31.06 -11.86
C ILE A 128 11.22 32.57 -11.64
N ARG A 129 10.70 33.27 -12.65
CA ARG A 129 10.36 34.68 -12.59
C ARG A 129 9.02 34.82 -11.85
N SER A 130 9.06 35.12 -10.55
CA SER A 130 7.92 35.68 -9.83
C SER A 130 8.30 37.08 -9.34
N THR A 131 7.72 38.09 -9.97
CA THR A 131 7.80 39.49 -9.57
C THR A 131 6.65 39.78 -8.62
N ILE A 132 6.93 39.95 -7.33
CA ILE A 132 6.08 40.74 -6.42
C ILE A 132 6.98 41.59 -5.53
N ALA A 133 6.90 42.89 -5.77
CA ALA A 133 7.12 44.03 -4.87
C ALA A 133 8.14 43.92 -3.71
N GLY A 134 9.15 44.79 -3.76
CA GLY A 134 9.39 45.72 -2.65
C GLY A 134 10.41 45.34 -1.58
N GLN A 135 11.65 45.81 -1.83
CA GLN A 135 12.66 46.29 -0.88
C GLN A 135 13.70 45.31 -0.26
N PRO A 136 15.01 45.65 -0.32
CA PRO A 136 16.09 44.93 0.34
C PRO A 136 16.49 45.56 1.68
N VAL A 137 16.73 44.72 2.69
CA VAL A 137 17.51 45.08 3.89
C VAL A 137 18.66 44.08 4.02
N ASN A 138 19.86 44.64 3.90
CA ASN A 138 21.14 44.00 4.20
C ASN A 138 21.24 43.67 5.69
N THR A 139 21.75 42.50 6.06
CA THR A 139 22.62 42.37 7.24
C THR A 139 23.59 41.19 7.05
N VAL A 140 24.87 41.53 7.02
CA VAL A 140 26.03 40.63 7.09
C VAL A 140 26.13 40.07 8.50
N ALA A 141 26.30 38.76 8.65
CA ALA A 141 26.78 38.14 9.88
C ALA A 141 27.82 37.06 9.54
N GLU A 142 29.06 37.32 9.94
CA GLU A 142 30.23 36.46 9.78
C GLU A 142 30.09 35.08 10.46
N PRO A 143 30.72 34.01 9.91
CA PRO A 143 30.88 32.75 10.61
C PRO A 143 32.12 32.78 11.51
N ARG A 144 31.91 32.73 12.84
CA ARG A 144 33.01 32.44 13.79
C ARG A 144 33.35 30.95 13.76
N GLY A 145 34.63 30.68 13.50
CA GLY A 145 35.22 29.35 13.49
C GLY A 145 35.20 28.62 14.83
N GLY A 146 35.27 27.29 14.73
CA GLY A 146 35.54 26.37 15.83
C GLY A 146 36.36 25.20 15.30
N ALA A 147 37.57 25.07 15.83
CA ALA A 147 38.63 24.21 15.33
C ALA A 147 38.45 22.70 15.63
N ILE A 148 38.85 21.89 14.64
CA ILE A 148 39.81 20.76 14.71
C ILE A 148 39.90 20.00 16.04
N LYS A 149 39.59 18.69 16.02
CA LYS A 149 40.50 17.66 16.57
C LYS A 149 40.53 16.41 15.70
N ALA A 150 41.71 16.14 15.17
CA ALA A 150 42.12 14.90 14.56
C ALA A 150 42.16 13.76 15.58
N ARG A 151 41.80 12.55 15.17
CA ARG A 151 42.28 11.31 15.79
C ARG A 151 42.71 10.33 14.70
N LYS A 152 44.03 10.19 14.61
CA LYS A 152 44.76 9.19 13.82
C LYS A 152 45.19 8.08 14.78
N ARG A 153 45.17 6.82 14.30
CA ARG A 153 45.83 5.58 14.78
C ARG A 153 44.81 4.45 14.88
N SER A 154 45.11 3.21 14.52
CA SER A 154 46.21 2.63 13.76
C SER A 154 45.79 1.19 13.44
N LYS A 155 46.36 0.66 12.37
CA LYS A 155 46.26 -0.71 11.86
C LYS A 155 47.03 -1.69 12.77
N ALA A 156 46.42 -2.80 13.15
CA ALA A 156 46.98 -4.13 13.48
C ALA A 156 45.77 -5.06 13.69
N GLY A 157 45.61 -6.26 13.13
CA GLY A 157 46.60 -7.22 12.67
C GLY A 157 46.78 -8.32 13.72
N SER A 158 46.24 -9.52 13.45
CA SER A 158 46.56 -10.84 14.04
C SER A 158 45.85 -11.26 15.34
N ALA A 159 44.90 -12.21 15.23
CA ALA A 159 44.96 -13.58 15.77
C ALA A 159 43.75 -14.37 15.25
#